data_AF-A0A1T4MPG1-F1
#
_entry.id   AF-A0A1T4MPG1-F1
#
_cell.length_a   1.000
_cell.length_b   1.000
_cell.length_c   1.000
_cell.angle_alpha   90.00
_cell.angle_beta   90.00
_cell.angle_gamma   90.00
#
_symmetry.space_group_name_H-M   'P 1'
#
loop_
_entity.id
_entity.type
_entity.pdbx_description
1 polymer ?
#
loop_
_entity_poly.entity_id
_entity_poly.type
_entity_poly.pdbx_seq_one_letter_code
_entity_poly.pdbx_strand_id
1 'polypeptide(L)'
;MKLLLFLLSLLPLTLKATPHNPAPSAVIVVTDSLVGRYDGALTRVHMNEDKAPIAGVSSVVSELSDGLLRIQIPPFKVGSMPGAVTVDARGIKVGQDGKFGQKCKDIVKIKIMGLPMSYDGEIVGRFDDGRLIYTVTVRGKIAFKSFVNITTFEGQRS
;
A
#
# COMPACT_ATOMS: atom_id res chain seq x y z
N MET A 1 39.30 78.45 14.91
CA MET A 1 38.55 77.18 14.98
C MET A 1 38.31 76.67 13.57
N LYS A 2 39.08 75.66 13.14
CA LYS A 2 38.85 74.86 11.92
C LYS A 2 38.93 73.41 12.35
N LEU A 3 37.79 72.74 12.33
CA LEU A 3 37.54 71.36 12.76
C LEU A 3 36.32 70.93 11.91
N LEU A 4 36.21 69.79 11.26
CA LEU A 4 36.90 68.50 11.33
C LEU A 4 36.60 67.77 10.00
N LEU A 5 37.56 67.03 9.44
CA LEU A 5 37.35 66.09 8.34
C LEU A 5 36.36 64.99 8.78
N PHE A 6 35.30 64.75 8.02
CA PHE A 6 34.48 63.54 8.14
C PHE A 6 35.12 62.41 7.32
N LEU A 7 35.75 61.45 8.00
CA LEU A 7 36.16 60.19 7.41
C LEU A 7 34.96 59.22 7.39
N LEU A 8 34.50 58.85 6.19
CA LEU A 8 33.55 57.76 5.97
C LEU A 8 34.25 56.42 6.29
N SER A 9 33.91 55.77 7.40
CA SER A 9 34.28 54.37 7.63
C SER A 9 33.12 53.47 7.21
N LEU A 10 33.34 52.68 6.14
CA LEU A 10 32.43 51.62 5.71
C LEU A 10 32.44 50.48 6.73
N LEU A 11 31.26 50.17 7.29
CA LEU A 11 31.01 48.94 8.03
C LEU A 11 30.78 47.78 7.02
N PRO A 12 31.45 46.61 7.15
CA PRO A 12 31.06 45.45 6.37
C PRO A 12 29.79 44.80 6.99
N LEU A 13 28.69 44.80 6.23
CA LEU A 13 27.51 43.97 6.53
C LEU A 13 27.89 42.50 6.35
N THR A 14 27.83 41.71 7.42
CA THR A 14 27.87 40.25 7.31
C THR A 14 26.44 39.71 7.21
N LEU A 15 26.04 39.23 6.02
CA LEU A 15 24.80 38.46 5.89
C LEU A 15 25.04 37.04 6.43
N LYS A 16 24.43 36.71 7.57
CA LYS A 16 24.24 35.31 7.98
C LYS A 16 23.15 34.71 7.09
N ALA A 17 23.52 33.78 6.21
CA ALA A 17 22.55 32.89 5.59
C ALA A 17 21.95 32.01 6.69
N THR A 18 20.65 32.14 6.95
CA THR A 18 19.91 31.14 7.71
C THR A 18 19.86 29.85 6.89
N PRO A 19 20.05 28.68 7.50
CA PRO A 19 19.79 27.42 6.81
C PRO A 19 18.31 27.41 6.41
N HIS A 20 18.05 27.37 5.10
CA HIS A 20 16.73 27.05 4.58
C HIS A 20 16.45 25.61 4.97
N ASN A 21 15.74 25.43 6.08
CA ASN A 21 15.16 24.15 6.41
C ASN A 21 14.01 23.98 5.40
N PRO A 22 14.07 23.07 4.40
CA PRO A 22 12.85 22.76 3.68
C PRO A 22 11.86 22.23 4.72
N ALA A 23 10.75 22.95 4.88
CA ALA A 23 9.59 22.44 5.59
C ALA A 23 9.29 21.02 5.06
N PRO A 24 8.86 20.08 5.92
CA PRO A 24 8.59 18.72 5.49
C PRO A 24 7.66 18.78 4.29
N SER A 25 8.07 18.17 3.17
CA SER A 25 7.22 18.02 2.00
C SER A 25 5.88 17.50 2.48
N ALA A 26 4.84 18.33 2.39
CA ALA A 26 3.49 17.91 2.67
C ALA A 26 3.23 16.69 1.77
N VAL A 27 2.92 15.55 2.38
CA VAL A 27 2.37 14.39 1.69
C VAL A 27 0.97 14.81 1.28
N ILE A 28 0.86 15.48 0.12
CA ILE A 28 -0.42 15.95 -0.41
C ILE A 28 -1.14 14.71 -0.95
N VAL A 29 -2.07 14.20 -0.14
CA VAL A 29 -3.41 13.72 -0.50
C VAL A 29 -3.54 13.21 -1.95
N VAL A 30 -2.96 12.05 -2.23
CA VAL A 30 -3.41 11.21 -3.36
C VAL A 30 -4.44 10.18 -2.87
N THR A 31 -4.61 10.03 -1.55
CA THR A 31 -5.41 8.98 -0.89
C THR A 31 -6.90 9.03 -1.24
N ASP A 32 -7.54 10.21 -1.22
CA ASP A 32 -8.98 10.34 -1.55
C ASP A 32 -9.34 9.84 -2.96
N SER A 33 -8.43 10.03 -3.93
CA SER A 33 -8.63 9.53 -5.29
C SER A 33 -8.49 8.01 -5.41
N LEU A 34 -7.82 7.36 -4.45
CA LEU A 34 -7.55 5.92 -4.46
C LEU A 34 -8.52 5.13 -3.58
N VAL A 35 -9.09 5.76 -2.54
CA VAL A 35 -10.07 5.17 -1.63
C VAL A 35 -11.35 4.81 -2.39
N GLY A 36 -11.87 3.61 -2.17
CA GLY A 36 -13.09 3.16 -2.82
C GLY A 36 -13.13 1.66 -3.03
N ARG A 37 -14.17 1.23 -3.74
CA ARG A 37 -14.36 -0.16 -4.13
C ARG A 37 -13.88 -0.35 -5.56
N TYR A 38 -13.18 -1.45 -5.78
CA TYR A 38 -12.72 -1.90 -7.09
C TYR A 38 -13.34 -3.26 -7.37
N ASP A 39 -14.25 -3.32 -8.33
CA ASP A 39 -14.88 -4.57 -8.75
C ASP A 39 -14.07 -5.23 -9.86
N GLY A 40 -13.84 -6.54 -9.75
CA GLY A 40 -12.95 -7.23 -10.67
C GLY A 40 -12.84 -8.73 -10.45
N ALA A 41 -11.63 -9.25 -10.60
CA ALA A 41 -11.34 -10.67 -10.56
C ALA A 41 -9.95 -10.96 -9.97
N LEU A 42 -9.79 -12.19 -9.48
CA LEU A 42 -8.48 -12.78 -9.28
C LEU A 42 -8.05 -13.42 -10.61
N THR A 43 -7.29 -12.68 -11.42
CA THR A 43 -6.88 -13.06 -12.78
C THR A 43 -5.79 -14.13 -12.79
N ARG A 44 -5.02 -14.22 -11.70
CA ARG A 44 -4.08 -15.31 -11.43
C ARG A 44 -4.33 -15.87 -10.05
N VAL A 45 -4.44 -17.19 -9.95
CA VAL A 45 -4.51 -17.91 -8.68
C VAL A 45 -3.56 -19.10 -8.77
N HIS A 46 -2.47 -19.07 -8.02
CA HIS A 46 -1.54 -20.18 -7.88
C HIS A 46 -1.54 -20.65 -6.43
N MET A 47 -1.79 -21.94 -6.20
CA MET A 47 -1.75 -22.58 -4.88
C MET A 47 -1.02 -23.92 -5.01
N ASN A 48 0.31 -23.88 -5.10
CA ASN A 48 1.19 -24.97 -5.54
C ASN A 48 0.99 -25.42 -7.01
N GLU A 49 -0.20 -25.21 -7.55
CA GLU A 49 -0.57 -25.39 -8.96
C GLU A 49 -1.47 -24.23 -9.39
N ASP A 50 -1.50 -23.96 -10.69
CA ASP A 50 -2.36 -22.92 -11.25
C ASP A 50 -3.84 -23.35 -11.17
N LYS A 51 -4.68 -22.38 -10.85
CA LYS A 51 -6.14 -22.54 -10.74
C LYS A 51 -6.83 -21.60 -11.73
N ALA A 52 -8.09 -21.92 -12.00
CA ALA A 52 -8.93 -21.04 -12.80
C ALA A 52 -9.07 -19.65 -12.13
N PRO A 53 -9.13 -18.56 -12.91
CA PRO A 53 -9.44 -17.23 -12.41
C PRO A 53 -10.77 -17.18 -11.66
N ILE A 54 -10.91 -16.25 -10.72
CA ILE A 54 -12.11 -16.07 -9.91
C ILE A 54 -12.70 -14.70 -10.18
N ALA A 55 -13.83 -14.66 -10.90
CA ALA A 55 -14.54 -13.41 -11.21
C ALA A 55 -15.44 -12.95 -10.06
N GLY A 56 -15.90 -11.69 -10.13
CA GLY A 56 -16.84 -11.13 -9.16
C GLY A 56 -16.23 -10.89 -7.77
N VAL A 57 -14.91 -10.69 -7.71
CA VAL A 57 -14.19 -10.38 -6.48
C VAL A 57 -14.00 -8.87 -6.42
N SER A 58 -14.12 -8.30 -5.22
CA SER A 58 -13.96 -6.86 -5.03
C SER A 58 -12.91 -6.56 -3.99
N SER A 59 -12.04 -5.62 -4.32
CA SER A 59 -11.07 -5.05 -3.41
C SER A 59 -11.58 -3.71 -2.91
N VAL A 60 -11.47 -3.46 -1.61
CA VAL A 60 -11.82 -2.21 -0.96
C VAL A 60 -10.54 -1.54 -0.48
N VAL A 61 -10.35 -0.30 -0.89
CA VAL A 61 -9.26 0.56 -0.46
C VAL A 61 -9.83 1.58 0.51
N SER A 62 -9.25 1.67 1.70
CA SER A 62 -9.62 2.64 2.74
C SER A 62 -8.37 3.30 3.31
N GLU A 63 -8.50 4.54 3.75
CA GLU A 63 -7.43 5.25 4.47
C GLU A 63 -7.40 4.86 5.95
N LEU A 64 -6.20 4.76 6.52
CA LEU A 64 -5.94 4.59 7.95
C LEU A 64 -5.66 5.95 8.60
N SER A 65 -5.71 6.03 9.92
CA SER A 65 -5.53 7.29 10.67
C SER A 65 -4.16 7.95 10.49
N ASP A 66 -3.16 7.23 9.99
CA ASP A 66 -1.81 7.71 9.70
C ASP A 66 -1.61 8.12 8.22
N GLY A 67 -2.68 8.14 7.42
CA GLY A 67 -2.65 8.46 5.99
C GLY A 67 -2.16 7.31 5.11
N LEU A 68 -1.88 6.14 5.68
CA LEU A 68 -1.54 4.94 4.90
C LEU A 68 -2.81 4.22 4.44
N LEU A 69 -2.70 3.45 3.36
CA LEU A 69 -3.85 2.72 2.84
C LEU A 69 -3.98 1.33 3.45
N ARG A 70 -5.21 0.85 3.49
CA ARG A 70 -5.58 -0.54 3.68
C ARG A 70 -6.25 -1.05 2.41
N ILE A 71 -5.76 -2.16 1.87
CA ILE A 71 -6.29 -2.83 0.69
C ILE A 71 -6.83 -4.18 1.14
N GLN A 72 -8.15 -4.38 0.98
CA GLN A 72 -8.84 -5.54 1.52
C GLN A 72 -9.71 -6.22 0.46
N ILE A 73 -9.57 -7.53 0.30
CA ILE A 73 -10.65 -8.36 -0.27
C ILE A 73 -11.46 -8.91 0.91
N PRO A 74 -12.74 -8.54 1.06
CA PRO A 74 -13.62 -9.09 2.09
C PRO A 74 -13.70 -10.63 2.01
N PRO A 75 -14.19 -11.31 3.06
CA PRO A 75 -14.27 -12.76 3.07
C PRO A 75 -14.94 -13.33 1.81
N PHE A 76 -14.22 -14.17 1.07
CA PHE A 76 -14.71 -14.86 -0.11
C PHE A 76 -14.37 -16.36 -0.04
N LYS A 77 -15.10 -17.18 -0.80
CA LYS A 77 -14.85 -18.61 -0.88
C LYS A 77 -14.25 -18.97 -2.22
N VAL A 78 -13.27 -19.87 -2.20
CA VAL A 78 -12.67 -20.45 -3.40
C VAL A 78 -13.19 -21.87 -3.54
N GLY A 79 -14.00 -22.14 -4.56
CA GLY A 79 -14.61 -23.45 -4.79
C GLY A 79 -15.30 -24.00 -3.54
N SER A 80 -15.00 -25.26 -3.21
CA SER A 80 -15.57 -25.98 -2.06
C SER A 80 -14.77 -25.81 -0.76
N MET A 81 -13.94 -24.77 -0.63
CA MET A 81 -13.11 -24.59 0.57
C MET A 81 -14.00 -24.47 1.82
N PRO A 82 -13.72 -25.22 2.91
CA PRO A 82 -14.54 -25.24 4.13
C PRO A 82 -14.42 -23.96 4.98
N GLY A 83 -13.83 -22.91 4.42
CA GLY A 83 -13.52 -21.65 5.07
C GLY A 83 -13.54 -20.50 4.08
N ALA A 84 -13.72 -19.28 4.60
CA ALA A 84 -13.53 -18.06 3.82
C ALA A 84 -12.07 -17.60 3.92
N VAL A 85 -11.61 -17.01 2.82
CA VAL A 85 -10.31 -16.36 2.70
C VAL A 85 -10.54 -14.85 2.70
N THR A 86 -9.68 -14.11 3.38
CA THR A 86 -9.64 -12.65 3.36
C THR A 86 -8.23 -12.23 2.99
N VAL A 87 -8.12 -11.19 2.16
CA VAL A 87 -6.87 -10.45 1.96
C VAL A 87 -7.00 -9.12 2.70
N ASP A 88 -6.05 -8.78 3.55
CA ASP A 88 -6.09 -7.61 4.45
C ASP A 88 -4.69 -6.99 4.55
N ALA A 89 -4.29 -6.26 3.52
CA ALA A 89 -3.00 -5.57 3.48
C ALA A 89 -3.14 -4.19 4.12
N ARG A 90 -2.36 -3.90 5.17
CA ARG A 90 -2.46 -2.66 5.96
C ARG A 90 -1.15 -1.88 5.95
N GLY A 91 -1.26 -0.57 6.13
CA GLY A 91 -0.10 0.33 6.18
C GLY A 91 0.58 0.48 4.81
N ILE A 92 -0.20 0.44 3.73
CA ILE A 92 0.33 0.49 2.36
C ILE A 92 0.75 1.92 2.02
N LYS A 93 2.03 2.07 1.70
CA LYS A 93 2.59 3.32 1.18
C LYS A 93 2.59 3.28 -0.35
N VAL A 94 1.89 4.22 -0.97
CA VAL A 94 1.83 4.37 -2.43
C VAL A 94 2.79 5.47 -2.87
N GLY A 95 3.61 5.18 -3.87
CA GLY A 95 4.49 6.14 -4.51
C GLY A 95 3.71 7.12 -5.39
N GLN A 96 4.34 8.24 -5.75
CA GLN A 96 3.72 9.23 -6.66
C GLN A 96 3.41 8.67 -8.04
N ASP A 97 4.07 7.58 -8.45
CA ASP A 97 3.82 6.85 -9.68
C ASP A 97 2.67 5.83 -9.56
N GLY A 98 1.93 5.87 -8.45
CA GLY A 98 0.80 4.98 -8.18
C GLY A 98 1.21 3.56 -7.76
N LYS A 99 2.51 3.24 -7.68
CA LYS A 99 2.99 1.89 -7.34
C LYS A 99 3.17 1.71 -5.84
N PHE A 100 3.05 0.47 -5.39
CA PHE A 100 3.31 0.07 -4.01
C PHE A 100 3.92 -1.33 -3.97
N GLY A 101 4.71 -1.59 -2.93
CA GLY A 101 5.41 -2.84 -2.74
C GLY A 101 5.94 -2.96 -1.32
N GLN A 102 5.45 -3.93 -0.55
CA GLN A 102 5.92 -4.16 0.81
C GLN A 102 5.54 -5.54 1.35
N LYS A 103 6.22 -5.93 2.43
CA LYS A 103 5.80 -7.06 3.28
C LYS A 103 4.72 -6.61 4.26
N CYS A 104 3.71 -7.43 4.44
CA CYS A 104 2.61 -7.21 5.36
C CYS A 104 2.49 -8.41 6.29
N LYS A 105 2.26 -8.13 7.58
CA LYS A 105 1.88 -9.15 8.55
C LYS A 105 0.42 -9.52 8.39
N ASP A 106 0.09 -10.80 8.59
CA ASP A 106 -1.28 -11.32 8.60
C ASP A 106 -2.13 -10.91 7.37
N ILE A 107 -1.49 -10.78 6.19
CA ILE A 107 -2.14 -10.28 4.97
C ILE A 107 -3.19 -11.26 4.43
N VAL A 108 -3.00 -12.57 4.61
CA VAL A 108 -4.02 -13.56 4.27
C VAL A 108 -4.55 -14.18 5.55
N LYS A 109 -5.87 -14.12 5.73
CA LYS A 109 -6.56 -14.71 6.86
C LYS A 109 -7.53 -15.77 6.35
N ILE A 110 -7.48 -16.94 6.98
CA ILE A 110 -8.34 -18.07 6.64
C ILE A 110 -8.98 -18.56 7.93
N LYS A 111 -10.26 -18.87 7.89
CA LYS A 111 -10.97 -19.52 8.99
C LYS A 111 -11.40 -20.91 8.54
N ILE A 112 -10.72 -21.96 9.01
CA ILE A 112 -11.04 -23.36 8.68
C ILE A 112 -11.62 -24.02 9.92
N MET A 113 -12.85 -24.54 9.84
CA MET A 113 -13.53 -25.25 10.94
C MET A 113 -13.48 -24.49 12.29
N GLY A 114 -13.57 -23.15 12.25
CA GLY A 114 -13.53 -22.32 13.45
C GLY A 114 -12.13 -21.87 13.89
N LEU A 115 -11.06 -22.50 13.41
CA LEU A 115 -9.67 -22.12 13.73
C LEU A 115 -9.20 -20.98 12.82
N PRO A 116 -8.83 -19.81 13.38
CA PRO A 116 -8.23 -18.73 12.61
C PRO A 116 -6.77 -19.08 12.29
N MET A 117 -6.40 -18.89 11.03
CA MET A 117 -5.01 -18.94 10.57
C MET A 117 -4.70 -17.65 9.82
N SER A 118 -3.51 -17.12 10.03
CA SER A 118 -3.03 -15.94 9.34
C SER A 118 -1.62 -16.18 8.80
N TYR A 119 -1.34 -15.54 7.67
CA TYR A 119 -0.07 -15.66 6.98
C TYR A 119 0.46 -14.28 6.62
N ASP A 120 1.72 -14.07 6.94
CA ASP A 120 2.50 -12.95 6.42
C ASP A 120 2.74 -13.14 4.92
N GLY A 121 2.93 -12.02 4.22
CA GLY A 121 3.15 -12.05 2.80
C GLY A 121 3.70 -10.75 2.26
N GLU A 122 3.81 -10.72 0.95
CA GLU A 122 4.24 -9.56 0.19
C GLU A 122 3.12 -9.13 -0.75
N ILE A 123 2.91 -7.83 -0.86
CA ILE A 123 1.99 -7.24 -1.82
C ILE A 123 2.77 -6.28 -2.71
N VAL A 124 2.60 -6.43 -4.02
CA VAL A 124 3.17 -5.54 -5.04
C VAL A 124 2.06 -5.18 -6.01
N GLY A 125 1.87 -3.90 -6.28
CA GLY A 125 0.79 -3.45 -7.13
C GLY A 125 0.92 -2.01 -7.57
N ARG A 126 -0.14 -1.56 -8.23
CA ARG A 126 -0.27 -0.20 -8.76
C ARG A 126 -1.72 0.20 -8.90
N PHE A 127 -1.93 1.51 -8.81
CA PHE A 127 -3.12 2.18 -9.33
C PHE A 127 -2.80 2.73 -10.72
N ASP A 128 -3.71 2.55 -11.66
CA ASP A 128 -3.53 2.92 -13.07
C ASP A 128 -4.88 3.31 -13.68
N ASP A 129 -5.13 4.60 -13.87
CA ASP A 129 -6.35 5.13 -14.50
C ASP A 129 -7.66 4.55 -13.92
N GLY A 130 -7.83 4.66 -12.60
CA GLY A 130 -9.01 4.11 -11.90
C GLY A 130 -9.02 2.58 -11.77
N ARG A 131 -7.99 1.89 -12.25
CA ARG A 131 -7.79 0.45 -12.08
C ARG A 131 -6.85 0.16 -10.93
N LEU A 132 -7.16 -0.88 -10.15
CA LEU A 132 -6.28 -1.43 -9.13
C LEU A 132 -5.79 -2.80 -9.59
N ILE A 133 -4.46 -2.95 -9.67
CA ILE A 133 -3.80 -4.21 -9.98
C ILE A 133 -2.79 -4.51 -8.89
N TYR A 134 -2.85 -5.70 -8.28
CA TYR A 134 -1.82 -6.13 -7.35
C TYR A 134 -1.67 -7.64 -7.30
N THR A 135 -0.49 -8.08 -6.90
CA THR A 135 -0.18 -9.47 -6.61
C THR A 135 0.15 -9.62 -5.13
N VAL A 136 -0.49 -10.57 -4.48
CA VAL A 136 -0.16 -11.04 -3.14
C VAL A 136 0.61 -12.35 -3.25
N THR A 137 1.78 -12.42 -2.62
CA THR A 137 2.56 -13.65 -2.48
C THR A 137 2.64 -14.04 -1.02
N VAL A 138 2.20 -15.25 -0.71
CA VAL A 138 2.29 -15.85 0.62
C VAL A 138 3.06 -17.15 0.54
N ARG A 139 3.94 -17.38 1.51
CA ARG A 139 4.62 -18.66 1.72
C ARG A 139 4.31 -19.10 3.13
N GLY A 140 3.85 -20.32 3.29
CA GLY A 140 3.43 -20.82 4.58
C GLY A 140 3.49 -22.32 4.67
N LYS A 141 2.99 -22.83 5.80
CA LYS A 141 2.87 -24.25 6.08
C LYS A 141 1.52 -24.52 6.72
N ILE A 142 0.83 -25.55 6.26
CA ILE A 142 -0.36 -26.10 6.92
C ILE A 142 -0.03 -27.53 7.30
N ALA A 143 -0.10 -27.83 8.60
CA ALA A 143 0.40 -29.08 9.17
C ALA A 143 1.84 -29.37 8.71
N PHE A 144 2.06 -30.44 7.94
CA PHE A 144 3.37 -30.85 7.45
C PHE A 144 3.70 -30.37 6.03
N LYS A 145 2.74 -29.75 5.32
CA LYS A 145 2.90 -29.38 3.91
C LYS A 145 3.15 -27.88 3.76
N SER A 146 4.29 -27.53 3.17
CA SER A 146 4.56 -26.15 2.74
C SER A 146 3.71 -25.78 1.54
N PHE A 147 3.37 -24.50 1.42
CA PHE A 147 2.67 -23.98 0.26
C PHE A 147 3.23 -22.63 -0.17
N VAL A 148 3.09 -22.37 -1.47
CA VAL A 148 3.26 -21.04 -2.05
C VAL A 148 1.92 -20.64 -2.67
N ASN A 149 1.41 -19.48 -2.26
CA ASN A 149 0.27 -18.84 -2.89
C ASN A 149 0.71 -17.57 -3.60
N ILE A 150 0.31 -17.42 -4.86
CA ILE A 150 0.49 -16.19 -5.64
C ILE A 150 -0.86 -15.87 -6.25
N THR A 151 -1.41 -14.71 -5.90
CA THR A 151 -2.72 -14.29 -6.38
C THR A 151 -2.65 -12.88 -6.93
N THR A 152 -3.10 -12.68 -8.17
CA THR A 152 -3.19 -11.36 -8.80
C THR A 152 -4.64 -10.93 -8.88
N PHE A 153 -4.93 -9.76 -8.32
CA PHE A 153 -6.21 -9.08 -8.44
C PHE A 153 -6.11 -7.99 -9.52
N GLU A 154 -7.16 -7.87 -10.32
CA GLU A 154 -7.38 -6.76 -11.23
C GLU A 154 -8.83 -6.31 -11.12
N GLY A 155 -9.07 -5.01 -10.90
CA GLY A 155 -10.41 -4.45 -10.81
C GLY A 155 -10.48 -2.98 -11.14
N GLN A 156 -11.65 -2.54 -11.56
CA GLN A 156 -11.95 -1.15 -11.90
C GLN A 156 -12.72 -0.49 -10.76
N ARG A 157 -12.44 0.79 -10.50
CA ARG A 157 -13.20 1.58 -9.51
C ARG A 157 -14.67 1.64 -9.92
N SER A 158 -15.55 1.36 -8.94
CA SER A 158 -17.00 1.39 -9.07
C SER A 158 -17.60 2.75 -8.70
#